data_AF-A0A6F8VB25-F1
#
_entry.id   AF-A0A6F8VB25-F1
#
_cell.length_a   1.000
_cell.length_b   1.000
_cell.length_c   1.000
_cell.angle_alpha   90.00
_cell.angle_beta   90.00
_cell.angle_gamma   90.00
#
_symmetry.space_group_name_H-M   'P 1'
#
loop_
_entity.id
_entity.type
_entity.pdbx_description
1 polymer ?
#
loop_
_entity_poly.entity_id
_entity_poly.type
_entity_poly.pdbx_seq_one_letter_code
_entity_poly.pdbx_strand_id
1 'polypeptide(L)'
;MDVKNNKKQKTVAVNDNGLRIGEDHPNAKLTDADVERIRSMHEDGVNYETLADKFEVSKWAVGRICRYERRAQTPADFKHVHVSDCE
;
A
#
# COMPACT_ATOMS: atom_id res chain seq x y z
N MET A 1 -0.73 37.44 15.80
CA MET A 1 0.50 36.67 15.47
C MET A 1 0.05 35.36 14.85
N ASP A 2 0.06 35.33 13.53
CA ASP A 2 -0.46 34.25 12.69
C ASP A 2 0.29 32.94 12.95
N VAL A 3 -0.41 32.00 13.58
CA VAL A 3 0.07 30.63 13.78
C VAL A 3 0.09 29.97 12.40
N LYS A 4 1.27 29.90 11.79
CA LYS A 4 1.49 29.18 10.53
C LYS A 4 1.18 27.70 10.77
N ASN A 5 -0.04 27.31 10.44
CA ASN A 5 -0.51 25.93 10.47
C ASN A 5 0.28 25.14 9.42
N ASN A 6 1.36 24.50 9.83
CA ASN A 6 2.22 23.71 8.97
C ASN A 6 1.54 22.35 8.70
N LYS A 7 0.48 22.36 7.88
CA LYS A 7 -0.18 21.12 7.43
C LYS A 7 0.84 20.30 6.64
N LYS A 8 1.21 19.12 7.15
CA LYS A 8 2.06 18.17 6.45
C LYS A 8 1.42 17.81 5.10
N GLN A 9 2.15 18.07 4.03
CA GLN A 9 1.79 17.64 2.67
C GLN A 9 2.39 16.26 2.43
N LYS A 10 1.60 15.31 1.94
CA LYS A 10 2.08 14.02 1.46
C LYS A 10 1.84 13.91 -0.04
N THR A 11 2.85 13.48 -0.78
CA THR A 11 2.69 13.08 -2.18
C THR A 11 2.12 11.68 -2.22
N VAL A 12 1.00 11.48 -2.93
CA VAL A 12 0.32 10.18 -3.07
C VAL A 12 0.20 9.79 -4.53
N ALA A 13 0.45 8.52 -4.83
CA ALA A 13 0.25 7.96 -6.15
C ALA A 13 -1.24 7.76 -6.45
N VAL A 14 -1.68 8.10 -7.67
CA VAL A 14 -3.05 7.88 -8.13
C VAL A 14 -3.12 7.15 -9.48
N ASN A 15 -4.22 6.43 -9.71
CA ASN A 15 -4.52 5.81 -11.01
C ASN A 15 -5.21 6.78 -12.00
N ASP A 16 -5.56 6.30 -13.18
CA ASP A 16 -6.24 7.07 -14.24
C ASP A 16 -7.57 7.70 -13.81
N ASN A 17 -8.25 7.09 -12.83
CA ASN A 17 -9.48 7.62 -12.23
C ASN A 17 -9.21 8.64 -11.11
N GLY A 18 -7.94 8.95 -10.83
CA GLY A 18 -7.52 9.86 -9.77
C GLY A 18 -7.66 9.29 -8.35
N LEU A 19 -7.85 7.97 -8.20
CA LEU A 19 -7.95 7.27 -6.92
C LEU A 19 -6.56 6.88 -6.41
N ARG A 20 -6.34 6.99 -5.09
CA ARG A 20 -5.09 6.60 -4.44
C ARG A 20 -4.81 5.11 -4.64
N ILE A 21 -3.58 4.77 -5.00
CA ILE A 21 -3.14 3.39 -5.22
C ILE A 21 -2.05 2.98 -4.24
N GLY A 22 -1.73 1.70 -4.24
CA GLY A 22 -0.57 1.19 -3.53
C GLY A 22 -0.71 1.25 -2.02
N GLU A 23 0.40 1.60 -1.33
CA GLU A 23 0.42 1.89 0.10
C GLU A 23 -0.29 3.19 0.48
N ASP A 24 -0.52 4.09 -0.47
CA ASP A 24 -1.23 5.36 -0.24
C ASP A 24 -2.75 5.18 -0.15
N HIS A 25 -3.26 3.99 -0.51
CA HIS A 25 -4.68 3.69 -0.37
C HIS A 25 -5.08 3.72 1.12
N PRO A 26 -6.17 4.40 1.52
CA PRO A 26 -6.52 4.63 2.93
C PRO A 26 -6.72 3.35 3.76
N ASN A 27 -7.15 2.27 3.12
CA ASN A 27 -7.33 0.96 3.76
C ASN A 27 -6.15 -0.01 3.51
N ALA A 28 -5.00 0.48 3.02
CA ALA A 28 -3.83 -0.35 2.82
C ALA A 28 -3.25 -0.77 4.17
N LYS A 29 -3.22 -2.08 4.42
CA LYS A 29 -2.56 -2.67 5.59
C LYS A 29 -1.10 -3.05 5.35
N LEU A 30 -0.70 -3.12 4.08
CA LEU A 30 0.63 -3.57 3.65
C LEU A 30 1.31 -2.42 2.91
N THR A 31 2.56 -2.15 3.25
CA THR A 31 3.42 -1.21 2.50
C THR A 31 3.86 -1.82 1.16
N ASP A 32 4.43 -1.02 0.27
CA ASP A 32 4.99 -1.56 -0.98
C ASP A 32 6.16 -2.51 -0.70
N ALA A 33 6.96 -2.22 0.34
CA ALA A 33 8.04 -3.08 0.81
C ALA A 33 7.53 -4.43 1.35
N ASP A 34 6.38 -4.45 2.04
CA ASP A 34 5.78 -5.70 2.51
C ASP A 34 5.29 -6.56 1.34
N VAL A 35 4.70 -5.94 0.32
CA VAL A 35 4.26 -6.64 -0.88
C VAL A 35 5.45 -7.28 -1.62
N GLU A 36 6.55 -6.55 -1.75
CA GLU A 36 7.79 -7.07 -2.35
C GLU A 36 8.34 -8.25 -1.53
N ARG A 37 8.36 -8.12 -0.20
CA ARG A 37 8.80 -9.20 0.70
C ARG A 37 7.91 -10.44 0.60
N ILE A 38 6.59 -10.27 0.49
CA ILE A 38 5.64 -11.38 0.29
C ILE A 38 5.95 -12.12 -1.02
N ARG A 39 6.22 -11.38 -2.11
CA ARG A 39 6.55 -11.98 -3.41
C ARG A 39 7.86 -12.74 -3.35
N SER A 40 8.92 -12.12 -2.82
CA SER A 40 10.24 -12.75 -2.67
C SER A 40 10.17 -14.01 -1.80
N MET A 41 9.50 -13.95 -0.64
CA MET A 41 9.33 -15.14 0.21
C MET A 41 8.52 -16.25 -0.45
N HIS A 42 7.54 -15.89 -1.29
CA HIS A 42 6.78 -16.88 -2.05
C HIS A 42 7.64 -17.55 -3.12
N GLU A 43 8.51 -16.80 -3.79
CA GLU A 43 9.50 -17.33 -4.73
C GLU A 43 10.52 -18.26 -4.04
N ASP A 44 10.86 -18.00 -2.78
CA ASP A 44 11.66 -18.88 -1.92
C ASP A 44 10.91 -20.15 -1.48
N GLY A 45 9.62 -20.30 -1.85
CA GLY A 45 8.81 -21.48 -1.56
C GLY A 45 8.02 -21.42 -0.26
N VAL A 46 7.93 -20.25 0.39
CA VAL A 46 7.08 -20.08 1.58
C VAL A 46 5.61 -20.18 1.19
N ASN A 47 4.85 -20.96 1.97
CA ASN A 47 3.44 -21.17 1.74
C ASN A 47 2.60 -19.92 2.10
N TYR A 48 1.39 -19.83 1.54
CA TYR A 48 0.50 -18.69 1.76
C TYR A 48 -0.01 -18.56 3.20
N GLU A 49 -0.07 -19.63 3.99
CA GLU A 49 -0.55 -19.60 5.38
C GLU A 49 0.48 -18.93 6.29
N THR A 50 1.74 -19.34 6.19
CA THR A 50 2.85 -18.72 6.91
C THR A 50 3.02 -17.25 6.55
N LEU A 51 2.81 -16.89 5.28
CA LEU A 51 2.81 -15.48 4.86
C LEU A 51 1.61 -14.71 5.44
N ALA A 52 0.41 -15.32 5.41
CA ALA A 52 -0.79 -14.72 5.98
C ALA A 52 -0.64 -14.41 7.47
N ASP A 53 -0.12 -15.38 8.23
CA ASP A 53 0.11 -15.24 9.66
C ASP A 53 1.19 -14.18 9.97
N LYS A 54 2.27 -14.16 9.19
CA LYS A 54 3.39 -13.23 9.40
C LYS A 54 3.04 -11.77 9.09
N PHE A 55 2.20 -11.55 8.09
CA PHE A 55 1.79 -10.21 7.65
C PHE A 55 0.39 -9.83 8.16
N GLU A 56 -0.22 -10.63 9.03
CA GLU A 56 -1.55 -10.42 9.62
C GLU A 56 -2.65 -10.09 8.59
N VAL A 57 -2.58 -10.76 7.43
CA VAL A 57 -3.52 -10.61 6.32
C VAL A 57 -4.15 -11.95 5.98
N SER A 58 -5.30 -11.93 5.30
CA SER A 58 -5.94 -13.18 4.90
C SER A 58 -5.10 -13.92 3.85
N LYS A 59 -5.09 -15.26 3.93
CA LYS A 59 -4.49 -16.15 2.92
C LYS A 59 -4.94 -15.81 1.50
N TRP A 60 -6.21 -15.43 1.35
CA TRP A 60 -6.75 -15.00 0.06
C TRP A 60 -6.10 -13.72 -0.45
N ALA A 61 -5.86 -12.73 0.42
CA ALA A 61 -5.18 -11.50 0.05
C ALA A 61 -3.74 -11.76 -0.39
N VAL A 62 -2.99 -12.61 0.33
CA VAL A 62 -1.64 -13.04 -0.04
C VAL A 62 -1.64 -13.71 -1.41
N GLY A 63 -2.54 -14.68 -1.63
CA GLY A 63 -2.63 -15.36 -2.92
C GLY A 63 -2.86 -14.42 -4.10
N ARG A 64 -3.69 -13.37 -3.93
CA ARG A 64 -3.90 -12.35 -4.99
C ARG A 64 -2.69 -11.44 -5.20
N ILE A 65 -1.92 -11.18 -4.16
CA ILE A 65 -0.66 -10.42 -4.25
C ILE A 65 0.39 -11.23 -5.02
N CYS A 66 0.54 -12.52 -4.70
CA CYS A 66 1.47 -13.43 -5.36
C CYS A 66 1.11 -13.68 -6.83
N ARG A 67 -0.19 -13.79 -7.16
CA ARG A 67 -0.67 -13.92 -8.54
C ARG A 67 -0.74 -12.59 -9.32
N TYR A 68 -0.25 -11.49 -8.73
CA TYR A 68 -0.28 -10.15 -9.34
C TYR A 68 -1.68 -9.64 -9.72
N GLU A 69 -2.76 -10.22 -9.16
CA GLU A 69 -4.13 -9.74 -9.36
C GLU A 69 -4.40 -8.42 -8.61
N ARG A 70 -3.57 -8.12 -7.60
CA ARG A 70 -3.65 -6.91 -6.76
C ARG A 70 -2.25 -6.31 -6.56
N ARG A 71 -2.20 -5.02 -6.21
CA ARG A 71 -0.94 -4.28 -5.98
C ARG A 71 0.00 -4.37 -7.20
N ALA A 72 -0.59 -4.24 -8.39
CA ALA A 72 0.09 -4.29 -9.69
C ALA A 72 -0.35 -3.14 -10.62
N GLN A 73 -0.96 -2.08 -10.06
CA GLN A 73 -1.31 -0.88 -10.83
C GLN A 73 -0.11 0.06 -10.88
N THR A 74 0.14 0.63 -12.05
CA THR A 74 1.14 1.67 -12.27
C THR A 74 0.54 3.04 -11.89
N PRO A 75 1.28 3.93 -11.21
CA PRO A 75 0.84 5.31 -11.00
C PRO A 75 0.65 6.02 -12.34
N ALA A 76 -0.52 6.61 -12.55
CA ALA A 76 -0.79 7.48 -13.70
C ALA A 76 -0.37 8.92 -13.41
N ASP A 77 -0.49 9.36 -12.15
CA ASP A 77 -0.15 10.71 -11.70
C ASP A 77 0.16 10.72 -10.19
N PHE A 78 0.70 11.84 -9.69
CA PHE A 78 0.99 12.07 -8.27
C PHE A 78 0.28 13.32 -7.78
N LYS A 79 -0.48 13.19 -6.68
CA LYS A 79 -1.18 14.31 -6.06
C LYS A 79 -0.56 14.69 -4.73
N HIS A 80 -0.53 15.99 -4.42
CA HIS A 80 -0.20 16.46 -3.08
C HIS A 80 -1.47 16.56 -2.25
N VAL A 81 -1.55 15.75 -1.18
CA VAL A 81 -2.67 15.76 -0.24
C VAL A 81 -2.21 16.31 1.09
N HIS A 82 -3.04 17.18 1.67
CA HIS A 82 -2.88 17.60 3.05
C HIS A 82 -3.27 16.43 3.96
N VAL A 83 -2.31 15.88 4.68
CA VAL A 83 -2.60 14.93 5.76
C VAL A 83 -3.00 15.76 6.97
N SER A 84 -4.29 15.80 7.27
CA SER A 84 -4.72 16.15 8.63
C SER A 84 -4.30 14.99 9.53
N ASP A 85 -3.36 15.22 10.45
CA ASP A 85 -3.01 14.27 11.50
C ASP A 85 -4.33 13.80 12.14
N CYS A 86 -4.68 12.53 11.93
CA CYS A 86 -5.81 11.88 12.58
C CYS A 86 -5.21 11.22 13.83
N GLU A 87 -5.68 11.64 15.01
CA GLU A 87 -5.19 11.27 16.35
C GLU A 87 -5.03 9.76 16.57
#